data_AF-A0A7Y3FVB4-F1
#
_entry.id   AF-A0A7Y3FVB4-F1
#
_cell.length_a   1.000
_cell.length_b   1.000
_cell.length_c   1.000
_cell.angle_alpha   90.00
_cell.angle_beta   90.00
_cell.angle_gamma   90.00
#
_symmetry.space_group_name_H-M   'P 1'
#
loop_
_entity.id
_entity.type
_entity.pdbx_description
1 polymer ?
#
loop_
_entity_poly.entity_id
_entity_poly.type
_entity_poly.pdbx_seq_one_letter_code
_entity_poly.pdbx_strand_id
1 'polypeptide(L)'
;MILETVPQVFKEAVLKYANRVAMRRKDYGLWHDISWNEYYHHVKCVGSALISMGLEKGDRVCIIGDNCPEWIFASMGIQCSG
;
A
#
# COMPACT_ATOMS: atom_id res chain seq x y z
N MET A 1 14.57 -17.93 1.15
CA MET A 1 14.09 -17.21 2.34
C MET A 1 12.57 -17.34 2.33
N ILE A 2 11.96 -17.87 3.39
CA ILE A 2 10.50 -17.96 3.48
C ILE A 2 10.00 -16.57 3.91
N LEU A 3 8.99 -16.04 3.20
CA LEU A 3 8.33 -14.78 3.54
C LEU A 3 7.16 -15.13 4.46
N GLU A 4 7.14 -14.58 5.66
CA GLU A 4 6.21 -14.94 6.73
C GLU A 4 5.03 -13.98 6.85
N THR A 5 5.14 -12.78 6.27
CA THR A 5 4.11 -11.74 6.40
C THR A 5 3.77 -11.10 5.06
N VAL A 6 2.55 -10.55 4.96
CA VAL A 6 2.09 -9.81 3.78
C VAL A 6 3.00 -8.61 3.45
N PRO A 7 3.45 -7.77 4.42
CA PRO A 7 4.41 -6.70 4.15
C PRO A 7 5.76 -7.19 3.59
N GLN A 8 6.26 -8.36 4.01
CA GLN A 8 7.49 -8.93 3.44
C GLN A 8 7.30 -9.32 1.98
N VAL A 9 6.19 -9.99 1.65
CA VAL A 9 5.84 -10.31 0.25
C VAL A 9 5.69 -9.05 -0.59
N PHE A 10 5.05 -8.01 -0.04
CA PHE A 10 4.90 -6.73 -0.71
C PHE A 10 6.26 -6.07 -1.00
N LYS A 11 7.15 -6.00 -0.01
CA LYS A 11 8.49 -5.42 -0.18
C LYS A 11 9.30 -6.13 -1.26
N GLU A 12 9.28 -7.47 -1.28
CA GLU A 12 9.95 -8.25 -2.32
C GLU A 12 9.37 -7.98 -3.72
N ALA A 13 8.05 -7.85 -3.85
CA ALA A 13 7.41 -7.49 -5.10
C ALA A 13 7.85 -6.08 -5.57
N VAL A 14 7.92 -5.11 -4.66
CA VAL A 14 8.40 -3.75 -4.97
C VAL A 14 9.84 -3.79 -5.48
N LEU A 15 10.74 -4.49 -4.79
CA LEU A 15 12.14 -4.62 -5.20
C LEU A 15 12.29 -5.32 -6.57
N LYS A 16 11.48 -6.35 -6.82
CA LYS A 16 11.54 -7.15 -8.05
C LYS A 16 10.95 -6.43 -9.26
N TYR A 17 9.87 -5.67 -9.08
CA TYR A 17 9.08 -5.14 -10.19
C TYR A 17 9.25 -3.62 -10.38
N ALA A 18 9.63 -2.87 -9.34
CA ALA A 18 10.03 -1.46 -9.39
C ALA A 18 9.08 -0.58 -10.25
N ASN A 19 9.52 -0.17 -11.44
CA ASN A 19 8.75 0.71 -12.33
C ASN A 19 7.71 -0.02 -13.20
N ARG A 20 7.57 -1.35 -13.07
CA ARG A 20 6.49 -2.09 -13.74
C ARG A 20 5.15 -1.74 -13.11
N VAL A 21 4.09 -1.83 -13.92
CA VAL A 21 2.71 -1.58 -13.49
C VAL A 21 2.30 -2.60 -12.42
N ALA A 22 1.87 -2.10 -11.26
CA ALA A 22 1.28 -2.88 -10.18
C ALA A 22 -0.24 -2.90 -10.27
N MET A 23 -0.83 -1.73 -10.56
CA MET A 23 -2.28 -1.52 -10.59
C MET A 23 -2.65 -0.56 -11.71
N ARG A 24 -3.92 -0.59 -12.10
CA ARG A 24 -4.52 0.37 -13.02
C ARG A 24 -5.80 0.92 -12.44
N ARG A 25 -5.98 2.22 -12.53
CA ARG A 25 -7.23 2.90 -12.18
C ARG A 25 -7.83 3.50 -13.43
N LYS A 26 -9.16 3.54 -13.51
CA LYS A 26 -9.87 4.22 -14.59
C LYS A 26 -10.46 5.50 -14.06
N ASP A 27 -9.99 6.64 -14.57
CA ASP A 27 -10.49 7.97 -14.23
C ASP A 27 -11.05 8.64 -15.48
N TYR A 28 -12.30 9.11 -15.42
CA TYR A 28 -12.99 9.79 -16.53
C TYR A 28 -12.90 9.07 -17.88
N GLY A 29 -12.87 7.73 -17.87
CA GLY A 29 -12.76 6.92 -19.09
C GLY A 29 -11.34 6.49 -19.46
N LEU A 30 -10.31 7.09 -18.86
CA LEU A 30 -8.90 6.85 -19.16
C LEU A 30 -8.26 5.90 -18.15
N TRP A 31 -7.42 5.00 -18.62
CA TRP A 31 -6.64 4.12 -17.75
C TRP A 31 -5.33 4.79 -17.35
N HIS A 32 -5.07 4.80 -16.05
CA HIS A 32 -3.85 5.30 -15.44
C HIS A 32 -3.12 4.15 -14.77
N ASP A 33 -1.85 3.99 -15.14
CA ASP A 33 -0.96 2.99 -14.56
C ASP A 33 -0.38 3.52 -13.25
N ILE A 34 -0.24 2.62 -12.27
CA ILE A 34 0.45 2.88 -11.01
C ILE A 34 1.55 1.82 -10.91
N SER A 35 2.80 2.26 -10.87
CA SER A 35 3.95 1.37 -10.71
C SER A 35 4.08 0.80 -9.30
N TRP A 36 4.88 -0.26 -9.14
CA TRP A 36 5.18 -0.78 -7.80
C TRP A 36 5.91 0.24 -6.92
N ASN A 37 6.76 1.08 -7.49
CA ASN A 37 7.44 2.16 -6.76
C ASN A 37 6.46 3.25 -6.30
N GLU A 38 5.49 3.64 -7.12
CA GLU A 38 4.45 4.59 -6.72
C GLU A 38 3.55 3.99 -5.63
N TYR A 39 3.14 2.73 -5.79
CA TYR A 39 2.39 2.02 -4.75
C TYR A 39 3.17 2.00 -3.42
N TYR A 40 4.45 1.62 -3.44
CA TYR A 40 5.30 1.62 -2.25
C TYR A 40 5.44 3.01 -1.62
N HIS A 41 5.59 4.05 -2.44
CA HIS A 41 5.66 5.43 -1.96
C HIS A 41 4.39 5.80 -1.17
N HIS A 42 3.21 5.54 -1.75
CA HIS A 42 1.94 5.83 -1.07
C HIS A 42 1.75 5.01 0.21
N VAL A 43 2.07 3.71 0.20
CA VAL A 43 2.03 2.85 1.39
C VAL A 43 2.91 3.39 2.51
N LYS A 44 4.14 3.79 2.19
CA LYS A 44 5.08 4.36 3.16
C LYS A 44 4.55 5.67 3.74
N CYS A 45 4.00 6.55 2.91
CA CYS A 45 3.40 7.80 3.35
C CYS A 45 2.22 7.55 4.30
N VAL A 46 1.30 6.65 3.95
CA VAL A 46 0.14 6.34 4.80
C VAL A 46 0.56 5.73 6.13
N GLY A 47 1.41 4.69 6.12
CA GLY A 47 1.88 4.07 7.37
C GLY A 47 2.61 5.05 8.28
N SER A 48 3.51 5.88 7.72
CA SER A 48 4.24 6.89 8.49
C SER A 48 3.30 7.94 9.09
N ALA A 49 2.27 8.37 8.33
CA ALA A 49 1.28 9.33 8.81
C ALA A 49 0.43 8.73 9.94
N LEU A 50 -0.04 7.48 9.81
CA LEU A 50 -0.79 6.79 10.86
C LEU A 50 0.01 6.67 12.16
N ILE A 51 1.28 6.24 12.07
CA ILE A 51 2.19 6.19 13.23
C ILE A 51 2.35 7.58 13.85
N SER A 52 2.52 8.63 13.04
CA SER A 52 2.62 10.01 13.54
C SER A 52 1.35 10.53 14.22
N MET A 53 0.19 9.97 13.88
CA MET A 53 -1.10 10.28 14.51
C MET A 53 -1.37 9.44 15.77
N GLY A 54 -0.42 8.57 16.16
CA GLY A 54 -0.48 7.78 17.38
C GLY A 54 -0.98 6.35 17.19
N LEU A 55 -0.96 5.80 15.97
CA LEU A 55 -1.23 4.38 15.76
C LEU A 55 -0.12 3.54 16.41
N GLU A 56 -0.51 2.64 17.32
CA GLU A 56 0.40 1.71 17.98
C GLU A 56 0.21 0.26 17.49
N LYS A 57 1.21 -0.58 17.73
CA LYS A 57 1.16 -2.00 17.36
C LYS A 57 -0.03 -2.69 18.05
N GLY A 58 -0.85 -3.37 17.26
CA GLY A 58 -2.02 -4.10 17.75
C GLY A 58 -3.29 -3.25 17.85
N ASP A 59 -3.21 -1.95 17.54
CA ASP A 59 -4.40 -1.14 17.31
C ASP A 59 -5.20 -1.65 16.10
N ARG A 60 -6.46 -1.24 16.06
CA ARG A 60 -7.41 -1.66 15.02
C ARG A 60 -7.76 -0.47 14.15
N VAL A 61 -7.63 -0.65 12.84
CA VAL A 61 -7.99 0.36 11.84
C VAL A 61 -9.11 -0.17 10.96
N CYS A 62 -10.12 0.66 10.71
CA CYS A 62 -11.19 0.40 9.77
C CYS A 62 -11.00 1.29 8.53
N ILE A 63 -11.23 0.72 7.34
CA ILE A 63 -11.24 1.47 6.08
C ILE A 63 -12.64 1.36 5.49
N ILE A 64 -13.24 2.50 5.13
CA ILE A 64 -14.51 2.58 4.44
C ILE A 64 -14.30 3.46 3.21
N GLY A 65 -14.60 2.92 2.02
CA GLY A 65 -14.40 3.62 0.76
C GLY A 65 -14.70 2.74 -0.44
N ASP A 66 -14.62 3.34 -1.62
CA ASP A 66 -14.81 2.64 -2.90
C ASP A 66 -13.66 1.68 -3.21
N ASN A 67 -13.85 0.85 -4.25
CA ASN A 67 -12.77 0.03 -4.80
C ASN A 67 -11.78 0.91 -5.59
N CYS A 68 -10.86 1.55 -4.88
CA CYS A 68 -9.84 2.44 -5.42
C CYS A 68 -8.42 2.07 -4.94
N PRO A 69 -7.36 2.52 -5.64
CA PRO A 69 -5.98 2.32 -5.20
C PRO A 69 -5.70 2.82 -3.78
N GLU A 70 -6.33 3.93 -3.37
CA GLU A 70 -6.15 4.53 -2.06
C GLU A 70 -6.57 3.59 -0.92
N TRP A 71 -7.62 2.78 -1.12
CA TRP A 71 -8.00 1.73 -0.18
C TRP A 71 -6.88 0.69 -0.01
N ILE A 72 -6.25 0.29 -1.11
CA ILE A 72 -5.15 -0.69 -1.12
C ILE A 72 -3.90 -0.08 -0.45
N PHE A 73 -3.60 1.19 -0.74
CA PHE A 73 -2.50 1.93 -0.12
C PHE A 73 -2.65 1.99 1.40
N ALA A 74 -3.86 2.32 1.86
CA ALA A 74 -4.17 2.38 3.28
C ALA A 74 -4.06 1.02 3.95
N SER A 75 -4.67 -0.01 3.37
CA SER A 75 -4.63 -1.38 3.89
C SER A 75 -3.21 -1.89 4.07
N MET A 76 -2.36 -1.74 3.04
CA MET A 76 -0.96 -2.16 3.14
C MET A 76 -0.15 -1.26 4.08
N GLY A 77 -0.43 0.05 4.13
CA GLY A 77 0.19 0.98 5.07
C GLY A 77 -0.07 0.61 6.53
N ILE A 78 -1.31 0.22 6.85
CA ILE A 78 -1.71 -0.29 8.16
C ILE A 78 -0.96 -1.59 8.48
N GLN A 79 -0.96 -2.56 7.55
CA GLN A 79 -0.22 -3.83 7.75
C GLN A 79 1.29 -3.62 7.96
N CYS A 80 1.88 -2.62 7.30
CA CYS A 80 3.29 -2.26 7.49
C CYS A 80 3.58 -1.58 8.84
N SER A 81 2.55 -1.08 9.54
CA SER A 81 2.70 -0.26 10.74
C SER A 81 2.70 -1.05 12.06
N GLY A 82 2.30 -2.33 12.06
CA GLY A 82 2.54 -3.25 13.19
C GLY A 82 1.31 -3.97 13.72
#